data_AF-A0AAU0LWT0-F1
#
_entry.id   AF-A0AAU0LWT0-F1
#
_cell.length_a   1.000
_cell.length_b   1.000
_cell.length_c   1.000
_cell.angle_alpha   90.00
_cell.angle_beta   90.00
_cell.angle_gamma   90.00
#
_symmetry.space_group_name_H-M   'P 1'
#
loop_
_entity.id
_entity.type
_entity.pdbx_description
1 polymer ?
#
loop_
_entity_poly.entity_id
_entity_poly.type
_entity_poly.pdbx_seq_one_letter_code
_entity_poly.pdbx_strand_id
1 'polypeptide(L)' 'MDKEQLWIERLRKYIEDNKADRNNKVCTWWLRLEYNDETPTAQINYWLNKSVAKGILGKETSCYYTKYWFLNTLKGEKR' A
#
# COMPACT_ATOMS: atom_id res chain seq x y z
N MET A 1 8.45 -4.65 -15.30
CA MET A 1 8.10 -3.87 -14.11
C MET A 1 8.26 -4.76 -12.90
N ASP A 2 8.99 -4.32 -11.88
CA ASP A 2 9.17 -5.07 -10.64
C ASP A 2 7.81 -5.19 -9.90
N LYS A 3 7.53 -6.36 -9.31
CA LYS A 3 6.25 -6.61 -8.64
C LYS A 3 6.06 -5.70 -7.43
N GLU A 4 7.15 -5.37 -6.72
CA GLU A 4 7.09 -4.38 -5.65
C GLU A 4 6.64 -3.01 -6.17
N GLN A 5 7.29 -2.49 -7.21
CA GLN A 5 6.92 -1.20 -7.81
C GLN A 5 5.50 -1.18 -8.35
N LEU A 6 5.07 -2.23 -9.05
CA LEU A 6 3.70 -2.35 -9.57
C LEU A 6 2.66 -2.19 -8.45
N TRP A 7 2.83 -2.88 -7.32
CA TRP A 7 1.87 -2.83 -6.22
C TRP A 7 1.93 -1.53 -5.42
N ILE A 8 3.08 -0.86 -5.36
CA ILE A 8 3.18 0.52 -4.84
C ILE A 8 2.39 1.49 -5.73
N GLU A 9 2.55 1.41 -7.06
CA GLU A 9 1.84 2.28 -8.00
C GLU A 9 0.33 2.05 -7.95
N ARG A 10 -0.10 0.78 -7.90
CA ARG A 10 -1.51 0.41 -7.69
C ARG A 10 -2.07 0.95 -6.38
N LEU A 11 -1.31 0.84 -5.28
CA LEU A 11 -1.69 1.42 -4.00
C LEU A 11 -1.86 2.95 -4.09
N ARG A 12 -0.91 3.64 -4.75
CA ARG A 12 -0.98 5.10 -4.95
C ARG A 12 -2.21 5.50 -5.75
N LYS A 13 -2.39 4.87 -6.91
CA LYS A 13 -3.53 5.14 -7.79
C LYS A 13 -4.86 4.88 -7.08
N TYR A 14 -4.96 3.78 -6.33
CA TYR A 14 -6.16 3.49 -5.54
C TYR A 14 -6.49 4.61 -4.54
N ILE A 15 -5.48 5.13 -3.84
CA ILE A 15 -5.66 6.23 -2.87
C ILE A 15 -6.11 7.52 -3.58
N GLU A 16 -5.50 7.84 -4.71
CA GLU A 16 -5.83 9.02 -5.55
C GLU A 16 -7.25 8.93 -6.11
N ASP A 17 -7.62 7.78 -6.68
CA ASP A 17 -8.91 7.56 -7.35
C ASP A 17 -10.07 7.49 -6.35
N ASN A 18 -9.87 6.87 -5.18
CA ASN A 18 -10.95 6.64 -4.20
C ASN A 18 -11.07 7.72 -3.13
N LYS A 19 -10.32 8.84 -3.24
CA LYS A 19 -10.21 9.89 -2.20
C LYS A 19 -10.16 9.27 -0.79
N ALA A 20 -9.22 8.35 -0.60
CA ALA A 20 -9.26 7.38 0.48
C ALA A 20 -9.67 8.03 1.82
N ASP A 21 -10.65 7.40 2.47
CA ASP A 21 -11.10 7.51 3.86
C ASP A 21 -10.10 8.27 4.75
N ARG A 22 -10.54 9.16 5.66
CA ARG A 22 -9.80 10.23 6.42
C ARG A 22 -8.32 9.96 6.80
N ASN A 23 -7.85 8.71 6.77
CA ASN A 23 -6.53 8.22 7.12
C ASN A 23 -5.69 7.61 5.95
N ASN A 24 -6.14 7.60 4.68
CA ASN A 24 -5.40 7.07 3.51
C ASN A 24 -4.93 5.61 3.64
N LYS A 25 -5.60 4.78 4.46
CA LYS A 25 -5.21 3.38 4.71
C LYS A 25 -5.97 2.44 3.78
N VAL A 26 -5.25 1.60 3.04
CA VAL A 26 -5.84 0.70 2.05
C VAL A 26 -5.59 -0.76 2.41
N CYS A 27 -6.67 -1.55 2.44
CA CYS A 27 -6.59 -3.00 2.63
C CYS A 27 -6.09 -3.69 1.35
N THR A 28 -5.16 -4.64 1.47
CA THR A 28 -4.65 -5.38 0.29
C THR A 28 -5.67 -6.27 -0.37
N TRP A 29 -6.70 -6.69 0.36
CA TRP A 29 -7.83 -7.40 -0.24
C TRP A 29 -8.63 -6.51 -1.19
N TRP A 30 -8.85 -5.23 -0.83
CA TRP A 30 -9.52 -4.26 -1.73
C TRP A 30 -8.69 -3.98 -2.98
N LEU A 31 -7.37 -3.79 -2.82
CA LEU A 31 -6.46 -3.64 -3.97
C LEU A 31 -6.52 -4.84 -4.91
N ARG A 32 -6.55 -6.07 -4.36
CA ARG A 32 -6.65 -7.27 -5.19
C ARG A 32 -7.95 -7.29 -6.01
N LEU A 33 -9.07 -6.94 -5.38
CA LEU A 33 -10.38 -6.90 -6.04
C LEU A 33 -10.44 -5.82 -7.11
N GLU A 34 -9.93 -4.61 -6.83
CA GLU A 34 -9.93 -3.49 -7.77
C GLU A 34 -9.24 -3.83 -9.09
N TYR A 35 -8.06 -4.45 -8.98
CA TYR A 35 -7.25 -4.78 -10.17
C TYR A 35 -7.59 -6.14 -10.77
N ASN A 36 -8.64 -6.81 -10.27
CA ASN A 36 -9.07 -8.15 -10.66
C ASN A 36 -7.87 -9.12 -10.82
N ASP A 37 -6.93 -9.06 -9.89
CA ASP A 37 -5.65 -9.76 -10.00
C ASP A 37 -5.71 -11.09 -9.22
N GLU A 38 -5.34 -12.18 -9.89
CA GLU A 38 -5.33 -13.52 -9.28
C GLU A 38 -4.25 -13.69 -8.20
N THR A 39 -3.34 -12.71 -8.06
CA THR A 39 -2.26 -12.80 -7.09
C THR A 39 -2.80 -12.97 -5.67
N PRO A 40 -2.32 -13.98 -4.91
CA PRO A 40 -2.71 -14.14 -3.52
C PRO A 40 -2.39 -12.91 -2.67
N THR A 41 -3.33 -12.51 -1.80
CA THR A 41 -3.16 -11.35 -0.89
C THR A 41 -1.87 -11.46 -0.06
N ALA A 42 -1.45 -12.68 0.30
CA ALA A 42 -0.19 -12.92 1.00
C ALA A 42 1.04 -12.47 0.19
N GLN A 43 1.05 -12.67 -1.13
CA GLN A 43 2.15 -12.22 -1.99
C GLN A 43 2.14 -10.68 -2.14
N ILE A 44 0.96 -10.09 -2.27
CA ILE A 44 0.79 -8.63 -2.28
C ILE A 44 1.35 -8.02 -0.99
N ASN A 45 0.98 -8.59 0.16
CA ASN A 45 1.50 -8.19 1.46
C ASN A 45 3.03 -8.35 1.54
N TYR A 46 3.57 -9.44 1.01
CA TYR A 46 5.01 -9.68 0.98
C TYR A 46 5.76 -8.58 0.22
N TRP A 47 5.28 -8.18 -0.95
CA TRP A 47 5.92 -7.10 -1.72
C TRP A 47 5.77 -5.75 -1.03
N LEU A 48 4.58 -5.39 -0.56
CA LEU A 48 4.38 -4.12 0.16
C LEU A 48 5.18 -4.07 1.47
N ASN A 49 5.39 -5.20 2.15
CA ASN A 49 6.26 -5.29 3.34
C ASN A 49 7.72 -4.92 3.03
N LYS A 50 8.21 -5.18 1.81
CA LYS A 50 9.55 -4.72 1.42
C LYS A 50 9.63 -3.20 1.43
N SER A 51 8.57 -2.53 0.98
CA SER A 51 8.50 -1.07 0.96
C SER A 51 8.28 -0.47 2.36
N VAL A 52 7.65 -1.23 3.27
CA VAL A 52 7.62 -0.90 4.71
C VAL A 52 9.03 -0.92 5.30
N ALA A 53 9.83 -1.96 5.02
CA ALA A 53 11.20 -2.05 5.49
C ALA A 53 12.11 -0.92 4.95
N LYS A 54 11.77 -0.36 3.78
CA LYS A 54 12.42 0.80 3.18
C LYS A 54 11.94 2.15 3.74
N GLY A 55 10.97 2.17 4.65
CA GLY A 55 10.40 3.39 5.21
C GLY A 55 9.54 4.19 4.23
N ILE A 56 9.01 3.54 3.19
CA ILE A 56 8.12 4.17 2.18
C ILE A 56 6.66 4.06 2.63
N LEU A 57 6.29 2.91 3.22
CA LEU A 57 4.91 2.60 3.61
C LEU A 57 4.80 2.37 5.11
N GLY A 58 3.65 2.77 5.67
CA GLY A 58 3.17 2.32 6.97
C GLY A 58 2.33 1.06 6.81
N LYS A 59 2.24 0.26 7.88
CA LYS A 59 1.44 -0.97 7.91
C LYS A 59 0.68 -1.10 9.22
N GLU A 60 -0.55 -1.59 9.12
CA GLU A 60 -1.36 -2.06 10.24
C GLU A 60 -1.86 -3.47 9.90
N THR A 61 -1.63 -4.43 10.81
CA THR A 61 -2.09 -5.82 10.64
C THR A 61 -2.99 -6.19 11.81
N SER A 62 -4.15 -6.80 11.49
CA SER A 62 -5.06 -7.43 12.44
C SER A 62 -5.27 -8.90 12.06
N CYS A 63 -6.05 -9.64 12.86
CA CYS A 63 -6.45 -11.01 12.52
C CYS A 63 -7.33 -11.11 11.25
N TYR A 64 -7.92 -10.00 10.79
CA TYR A 64 -8.85 -9.97 9.65
C TYR A 64 -8.26 -9.29 8.42
N TYR A 65 -7.28 -8.40 8.57
CA TYR A 65 -6.80 -7.60 7.45
C TYR A 65 -5.36 -7.12 7.62
N THR A 66 -4.76 -6.68 6.50
CA THR A 66 -3.55 -5.86 6.50
C THR A 66 -3.79 -4.62 5.65
N LYS A 67 -3.50 -3.46 6.24
CA LYS A 67 -3.63 -2.15 5.60
C LYS A 67 -2.27 -1.51 5.41
N TYR A 68 -2.12 -0.79 4.30
CA TYR A 68 -0.92 -0.01 3.97
C TYR A 68 -1.30 1.43 3.65
N TRP A 69 -0.40 2.35 3.91
CA TRP A 69 -0.51 3.77 3.52
C TRP A 69 0.88 4.31 3.23
N PHE A 70 0.97 5.37 2.42
CA PHE A 70 2.23 6.07 2.25
C PHE A 70 2.58 6.80 3.54
N LEU A 71 3.81 6.62 4.02
CA LEU A 71 4.32 7.52 5.02
C LEU A 71 4.51 8.87 4.33
N ASN A 72 4.06 9.96 4.96
CA ASN A 72 4.52 11.29 4.59
C ASN A 72 6.01 11.31 4.90
N THR A 73 6.84 10.85 3.96
CA THR A 73 8.26 11.09 4.00
C THR A 73 8.42 12.58 3.76
N LEU A 74 8.33 13.37 4.83
CA LEU A 74 8.91 14.70 4.93
C LEU A 74 10.43 14.52 4.74
N LYS A 75 10.85 14.33 3.50
CA LYS A 75 12.23 14.58 3.09
C LYS A 75 12.39 16.10 3.00
N GLY A 76 12.62 16.70 4.16
CA GLY A 76 13.35 17.97 4.30
C GLY A 76 12.70 19.23 3.75
N GLU A 77 11.72 19.78 4.47
CA GLU A 77 11.73 21.23 4.69
C GLU A 77 12.61 21.48 5.93
N LYS A 78 13.89 21.77 5.67
CA LYS A 78 14.68 22.53 6.63
C LYS A 78 14.04 23.91 6.75
N ARG A 79 13.94 24.35 8.00
CA ARG A 79 13.69 25.73 8.45
C ARG A 79 14.38 26.78 7.59
#